data_AF-A0A455ULT5-F1
#
_entry.id   AF-A0A455ULT5-F1
#
_cell.length_a   1.000
_cell.length_b   1.000
_cell.length_c   1.000
_cell.angle_alpha   90.00
_cell.angle_beta   90.00
_cell.angle_gamma   90.00
#
_symmetry.space_group_name_H-M   'P 1'
#
loop_
_entity.id
_entity.type
_entity.pdbx_description
1 polymer ?
#
loop_
_entity_poly.entity_id
_entity_poly.type
_entity_poly.pdbx_seq_one_letter_code
_entity_poly.pdbx_strand_id
1 'polypeptide(L)'
;MAELVDGVSKLTQITFEDKAVAQAENFQKMVLAMSRDIRVIIVKLADRLHNMRTLGALRPDKKRRIARETLEIYARIAGRLGINTIRIELEDLSFQAIHPMRSERIKRAVAKARGHRRSAMREIQSSLQKSLDDDALNGTVIGRQKHLLSIYKRCATSVSPLPKLWMCLVFASSPKTWPVVTVFWA
;
A
#
# COMPACT_ATOMS: atom_id res chain seq x y z
N MET A 1 -9.65 -10.11 49.01
CA MET A 1 -10.39 -9.63 47.81
C MET A 1 -9.44 -9.49 46.61
N ALA A 2 -8.64 -10.50 46.28
CA ALA A 2 -7.68 -10.45 45.17
C ALA A 2 -7.69 -11.70 44.27
N GLU A 3 -8.37 -12.78 44.66
CA GLU A 3 -8.43 -14.03 43.86
C GLU A 3 -9.50 -14.02 42.75
N LEU A 4 -10.52 -13.14 42.83
CA LEU A 4 -11.58 -13.06 41.82
C LEU A 4 -11.20 -12.19 40.59
N VAL A 5 -10.18 -11.33 40.70
CA VAL A 5 -9.77 -10.43 39.61
C VAL A 5 -8.73 -11.08 38.68
N ASP A 6 -7.98 -12.07 39.16
CA ASP A 6 -6.95 -12.76 38.37
C ASP A 6 -7.54 -13.81 37.40
N GLY A 7 -8.71 -14.37 37.72
CA GLY A 7 -9.40 -15.34 36.85
C GLY A 7 -9.97 -14.75 35.56
N VAL A 8 -10.37 -13.48 35.58
CA VAL A 8 -10.98 -12.81 34.41
C VAL A 8 -9.93 -12.41 33.37
N SER A 9 -8.72 -12.02 33.80
CA SER A 9 -7.58 -11.74 32.90
C SER A 9 -7.08 -12.99 32.18
N LYS A 10 -7.06 -14.14 32.85
CA LYS A 10 -6.66 -15.42 32.24
C LYS A 10 -7.70 -15.91 31.22
N LEU A 11 -9.00 -15.81 31.52
CA LEU A 11 -10.08 -16.15 30.57
C LEU A 11 -10.09 -15.22 29.34
N THR A 12 -9.80 -13.93 29.52
CA THR A 12 -9.70 -13.01 28.38
C THR A 12 -8.48 -13.31 27.53
N GLN A 13 -7.30 -13.56 28.12
CA GLN A 13 -6.11 -13.93 27.35
C GLN A 13 -6.30 -15.23 26.55
N ILE A 14 -6.90 -16.27 27.15
CA ILE A 14 -7.18 -17.54 26.45
C ILE A 14 -8.13 -17.33 25.26
N THR A 15 -9.18 -16.52 25.42
CA THR A 15 -10.10 -16.21 24.31
C THR A 15 -9.49 -15.32 23.22
N PHE A 16 -8.45 -14.53 23.52
CA PHE A 16 -7.69 -13.77 22.53
C PHE A 16 -6.72 -14.66 21.74
N GLU A 17 -6.03 -15.58 22.42
CA GLU A 17 -5.17 -16.58 21.79
C GLU A 17 -5.98 -17.51 20.88
N ASP A 18 -7.11 -18.03 21.35
CA ASP A 18 -8.01 -18.87 20.55
C ASP A 18 -8.51 -18.16 19.28
N LYS A 19 -8.83 -16.85 19.38
CA LYS A 19 -9.23 -16.06 18.21
C LYS A 19 -8.09 -15.86 17.22
N ALA A 20 -6.87 -15.61 17.70
CA ALA A 20 -5.71 -15.43 16.84
C ALA A 20 -5.34 -16.75 16.13
N VAL A 21 -5.39 -17.88 16.86
CA VAL A 21 -5.17 -19.23 16.31
C VAL A 21 -6.26 -19.57 15.29
N ALA A 22 -7.53 -19.35 15.60
CA ALA A 22 -8.63 -19.55 14.65
C ALA A 22 -8.50 -18.66 13.40
N GLN A 23 -7.99 -17.44 13.55
CA GLN A 23 -7.73 -16.54 12.44
C GLN A 23 -6.57 -17.03 11.56
N ALA A 24 -5.52 -17.60 12.16
CA ALA A 24 -4.39 -18.21 11.47
C ALA A 24 -4.79 -19.49 10.73
N GLU A 25 -5.63 -20.35 11.32
CA GLU A 25 -6.15 -21.54 10.65
C GLU A 25 -7.10 -21.19 9.50
N ASN A 26 -8.00 -20.21 9.70
CA ASN A 26 -8.86 -19.70 8.64
C ASN A 26 -8.04 -19.10 7.51
N PHE A 27 -6.93 -18.44 7.83
CA PHE A 27 -5.98 -17.94 6.85
C PHE A 27 -5.29 -19.07 6.08
N GLN A 28 -4.77 -20.10 6.75
CA GLN A 28 -4.16 -21.25 6.08
C GLN A 28 -5.15 -21.96 5.15
N LYS A 29 -6.38 -22.20 5.61
CA LYS A 29 -7.45 -22.78 4.79
C LYS A 29 -7.81 -21.89 3.59
N MET A 30 -7.86 -20.57 3.79
CA MET A 30 -8.10 -19.61 2.71
C MET A 30 -6.99 -19.64 1.65
N VAL A 31 -5.72 -19.68 2.08
CA VAL A 31 -4.55 -19.75 1.18
C VAL A 31 -4.49 -21.08 0.42
N LEU A 32 -4.74 -22.20 1.11
CA LEU A 32 -4.82 -23.54 0.51
C LEU A 32 -5.94 -23.65 -0.53
N ALA A 33 -7.11 -23.09 -0.23
CA ALA A 33 -8.25 -23.06 -1.16
C ALA A 33 -7.97 -22.21 -2.41
N MET A 34 -7.15 -21.16 -2.27
CA MET A 34 -6.75 -20.28 -3.36
C MET A 34 -5.59 -20.81 -4.21
N SER A 35 -4.87 -21.84 -3.74
CA SER A 35 -3.75 -22.44 -4.46
C SER A 35 -4.19 -23.24 -5.70
N ARG A 36 -5.46 -23.65 -5.77
CA ARG A 36 -5.98 -24.53 -6.83
C ARG A 36 -6.39 -23.80 -8.11
N ASP A 37 -6.83 -22.54 -8.03
CA ASP A 37 -7.22 -21.74 -9.19
C ASP A 37 -7.01 -20.24 -8.94
N ILE A 38 -6.15 -19.61 -9.75
CA ILE A 38 -5.82 -18.19 -9.69
C ILE A 38 -7.04 -17.27 -9.93
N ARG A 39 -8.06 -17.74 -10.64
CA ARG A 39 -9.28 -16.94 -10.90
C ARG A 39 -10.06 -16.69 -9.61
N VAL A 40 -10.06 -17.64 -8.69
CA VAL A 40 -10.75 -17.50 -7.40
C VAL A 40 -10.13 -16.40 -6.55
N ILE A 41 -8.79 -16.27 -6.56
CA ILE A 41 -8.13 -15.17 -5.84
C ILE A 41 -8.36 -13.82 -6.50
N ILE A 42 -8.39 -13.74 -7.83
CA ILE A 42 -8.70 -12.48 -8.52
C ILE A 42 -10.10 -11.98 -8.14
N VAL A 43 -11.11 -12.87 -8.15
CA VAL A 43 -12.47 -12.51 -7.74
C VAL A 43 -12.51 -12.05 -6.27
N LYS A 44 -11.82 -12.76 -5.36
CA LYS A 44 -11.74 -12.34 -3.94
C LYS A 44 -11.02 -11.01 -3.73
N LEU A 45 -9.98 -10.72 -4.51
CA LEU A 45 -9.29 -9.43 -4.47
C LEU A 45 -10.21 -8.30 -4.95
N ALA A 46 -10.98 -8.53 -6.02
CA ALA A 46 -11.95 -7.57 -6.53
C ALA A 46 -13.06 -7.29 -5.51
N ASP A 47 -13.64 -8.32 -4.91
CA ASP A 47 -14.62 -8.18 -3.83
C ASP A 47 -14.04 -7.42 -2.64
N ARG A 48 -12.84 -7.80 -2.18
CA ARG A 48 -12.18 -7.09 -1.06
C ARG A 48 -11.93 -5.63 -1.40
N LEU A 49 -11.52 -5.32 -2.62
CA LEU A 49 -11.30 -3.95 -3.08
C LEU A 49 -12.59 -3.14 -3.05
N HIS A 50 -13.69 -3.72 -3.53
CA HIS A 50 -15.02 -3.10 -3.44
C HIS A 50 -15.41 -2.82 -1.98
N ASN A 51 -15.25 -3.82 -1.11
CA ASN A 51 -15.53 -3.69 0.33
C ASN A 51 -14.70 -2.59 1.00
N MET A 52 -13.44 -2.40 0.57
CA MET A 52 -12.58 -1.34 1.08
C MET A 52 -12.99 0.05 0.58
N ARG A 53 -13.58 0.16 -0.62
CA ARG A 53 -14.12 1.43 -1.14
C ARG A 53 -15.36 1.88 -0.38
N THR A 54 -16.16 0.94 0.15
CA THR A 54 -17.43 1.20 0.86
C THR A 54 -17.32 1.14 2.38
N LEU A 55 -16.09 1.12 2.91
CA LEU A 55 -15.78 0.93 4.34
C LEU A 55 -16.27 2.08 5.26
N GLY A 56 -16.88 3.13 4.72
CA GLY A 56 -17.34 4.33 5.43
C GLY A 56 -18.50 4.09 6.39
N ALA A 57 -19.40 3.15 6.09
CA ALA A 57 -20.61 2.89 6.88
C ALA A 57 -20.37 2.05 8.15
N LEU A 58 -19.17 1.51 8.35
CA LEU A 58 -18.86 0.62 9.45
C LEU A 58 -18.33 1.36 10.69
N ARG A 59 -18.59 0.79 11.87
CA ARG A 59 -18.00 1.25 13.13
C ARG A 59 -16.46 1.29 13.05
N PRO A 60 -15.79 2.26 13.71
CA PRO A 60 -14.34 2.44 13.62
C PRO A 60 -13.51 1.20 13.93
N ASP A 61 -13.93 0.39 14.91
CA ASP A 61 -13.20 -0.81 15.33
C ASP A 61 -13.22 -1.89 14.24
N LYS A 62 -14.41 -2.12 13.65
CA LYS A 62 -14.60 -3.05 12.53
C LYS A 62 -13.84 -2.57 11.29
N LYS A 63 -13.89 -1.26 11.01
CA LYS A 63 -13.14 -0.62 9.92
C LYS A 63 -11.63 -0.87 10.04
N ARG A 64 -11.05 -0.63 11.22
CA ARG A 64 -9.63 -0.87 11.48
C ARG A 64 -9.26 -2.35 11.36
N ARG A 65 -10.11 -3.26 11.85
CA ARG A 65 -9.87 -4.71 11.75
C ARG A 65 -9.80 -5.17 10.30
N ILE A 66 -10.80 -4.81 9.49
CA ILE A 66 -10.85 -5.17 8.05
C ILE A 66 -9.67 -4.56 7.30
N ALA A 67 -9.30 -3.32 7.63
CA ALA A 67 -8.16 -2.66 7.00
C ALA A 67 -6.81 -3.31 7.34
N ARG A 68 -6.60 -3.78 8.59
CA ARG A 68 -5.39 -4.53 8.95
C ARG A 68 -5.31 -5.86 8.20
N GLU A 69 -6.41 -6.62 8.19
CA GLU A 69 -6.51 -7.87 7.43
C GLU A 69 -6.20 -7.62 5.94
N THR A 70 -6.77 -6.57 5.37
CA THR A 70 -6.54 -6.17 3.97
C THR A 70 -5.07 -5.89 3.70
N LEU A 71 -4.41 -5.13 4.58
CA LEU A 71 -3.02 -4.75 4.41
C LEU A 71 -2.06 -5.94 4.59
N GLU A 72 -2.31 -6.80 5.56
CA GLU A 72 -1.42 -7.92 5.90
C GLU A 72 -1.58 -9.10 4.95
N ILE A 73 -2.79 -9.33 4.43
CA ILE A 73 -3.11 -10.50 3.61
C ILE A 73 -3.31 -10.09 2.16
N TYR A 74 -4.37 -9.34 1.85
CA TYR A 74 -4.81 -9.13 0.48
C TYR A 74 -3.84 -8.27 -0.33
N ALA A 75 -3.28 -7.21 0.27
CA ALA A 75 -2.27 -6.38 -0.39
C ALA A 75 -0.99 -7.18 -0.69
N ARG A 76 -0.55 -8.04 0.24
CA ARG A 76 0.62 -8.91 0.02
C ARG A 76 0.37 -9.91 -1.12
N ILE A 77 -0.82 -10.49 -1.18
CA ILE A 77 -1.20 -11.44 -2.24
C ILE A 77 -1.27 -10.73 -3.60
N ALA A 78 -1.91 -9.56 -3.67
CA ALA A 78 -1.93 -8.75 -4.90
C ALA A 78 -0.51 -8.39 -5.37
N GLY A 79 0.42 -8.15 -4.43
CA GLY A 79 1.84 -7.94 -4.73
C GLY A 79 2.53 -9.17 -5.31
N ARG A 80 2.28 -10.36 -4.74
CA ARG A 80 2.84 -11.63 -5.25
C ARG A 80 2.32 -11.98 -6.64
N LEU A 81 1.07 -11.61 -6.95
CA LEU A 81 0.46 -11.80 -8.27
C LEU A 81 0.88 -10.72 -9.29
N GLY A 82 1.68 -9.73 -8.89
CA GLY A 82 2.09 -8.62 -9.77
C GLY A 82 0.99 -7.60 -10.08
N ILE A 83 -0.18 -7.70 -9.45
CA ILE A 83 -1.33 -6.81 -9.70
C ILE A 83 -1.18 -5.52 -8.88
N ASN A 84 -0.24 -4.68 -9.30
CA ASN A 84 0.16 -3.48 -8.57
C ASN A 84 -0.96 -2.45 -8.40
N THR A 85 -1.88 -2.34 -9.35
CA THR A 85 -3.01 -1.39 -9.28
C THR A 85 -3.90 -1.71 -8.08
N ILE A 86 -4.35 -2.96 -7.96
CA ILE A 86 -5.17 -3.43 -6.84
C ILE A 86 -4.38 -3.32 -5.54
N ARG A 87 -3.12 -3.76 -5.52
CA ARG A 87 -2.27 -3.68 -4.32
C ARG A 87 -2.21 -2.26 -3.76
N ILE A 88 -1.87 -1.28 -4.61
CA ILE A 88 -1.70 0.11 -4.20
C ILE A 88 -3.02 0.68 -3.67
N GLU A 89 -4.13 0.38 -4.32
CA GLU A 89 -5.43 0.88 -3.89
C GLU A 89 -5.87 0.26 -2.56
N LEU A 90 -5.68 -1.05 -2.37
CA LEU A 90 -5.90 -1.72 -1.08
C LEU A 90 -5.02 -1.13 0.02
N GLU A 91 -3.75 -0.85 -0.26
CA GLU A 91 -2.80 -0.25 0.68
C GLU A 91 -3.25 1.16 1.11
N ASP A 92 -3.64 2.02 0.16
CA ASP A 92 -4.07 3.39 0.45
C ASP A 92 -5.41 3.45 1.18
N LEU A 93 -6.38 2.60 0.80
CA LEU A 93 -7.67 2.50 1.51
C LEU A 93 -7.48 1.96 2.94
N SER A 94 -6.62 0.96 3.09
CA SER A 94 -6.28 0.42 4.42
C SER A 94 -5.58 1.46 5.28
N PHE A 95 -4.65 2.22 4.71
CA PHE A 95 -3.96 3.30 5.43
C PHE A 95 -4.93 4.38 5.92
N GLN A 96 -5.86 4.80 5.06
CA GLN A 96 -6.90 5.78 5.42
C GLN A 96 -7.82 5.27 6.53
N ALA A 97 -8.14 3.97 6.52
CA ALA A 97 -8.99 3.35 7.51
C ALA A 97 -8.28 3.14 8.87
N ILE A 98 -6.99 2.81 8.88
CA ILE A 98 -6.20 2.59 10.10
C ILE A 98 -5.79 3.94 10.73
N HIS A 99 -5.34 4.89 9.92
CA HIS A 99 -4.80 6.17 10.38
C HIS A 99 -5.44 7.37 9.64
N PRO A 100 -6.73 7.67 9.88
CA PRO A 100 -7.46 8.70 9.13
C PRO A 100 -6.79 10.08 9.21
N MET A 101 -6.43 10.53 10.42
CA MET A 101 -5.78 11.85 10.61
C MET A 101 -4.42 11.94 9.91
N ARG A 102 -3.60 10.88 9.96
CA ARG A 102 -2.28 10.88 9.31
C ARG A 102 -2.42 10.88 7.80
N SER A 103 -3.37 10.10 7.27
CA SER A 103 -3.65 10.04 5.85
C SER A 103 -4.09 11.40 5.30
N GLU A 104 -4.95 12.11 6.04
CA GLU A 104 -5.45 13.43 5.65
C GLU A 104 -4.34 14.50 5.67
N ARG A 105 -3.47 14.49 6.69
CA ARG A 105 -2.31 15.39 6.75
C ARG A 105 -1.36 15.18 5.57
N ILE A 106 -1.08 13.93 5.21
CA ILE A 106 -0.20 13.61 4.07
C ILE A 106 -0.86 14.01 2.75
N LYS A 107 -2.16 13.75 2.56
CA LYS A 107 -2.91 14.20 1.38
C LYS A 107 -2.79 15.70 1.17
N ARG A 108 -2.99 16.50 2.23
CA ARG A 108 -2.86 17.97 2.17
C ARG A 108 -1.43 18.42 1.87
N ALA A 109 -0.45 17.80 2.51
CA ALA A 109 0.96 18.11 2.26
C ALA A 109 1.37 17.82 0.80
N VAL A 110 0.92 16.69 0.25
CA VAL A 110 1.12 16.32 -1.15
C VAL A 110 0.40 17.31 -2.07
N ALA A 111 -0.87 17.63 -1.82
CA ALA A 111 -1.65 18.57 -2.63
C ALA A 111 -1.01 19.96 -2.70
N LYS A 112 -0.56 20.50 -1.56
CA LYS A 112 0.13 21.81 -1.50
C LYS A 112 1.39 21.84 -2.35
N ALA A 113 2.07 20.70 -2.45
CA ALA A 113 3.37 20.62 -3.10
C ALA A 113 3.31 20.14 -4.57
N ARG A 114 2.12 19.76 -5.07
CA ARG A 114 1.90 19.28 -6.45
C ARG A 114 2.15 20.34 -7.52
N GLY A 115 1.75 21.60 -7.27
CA GLY A 115 1.80 22.68 -8.28
C GLY A 115 3.21 22.90 -8.84
N HIS A 116 4.12 23.36 -7.97
CA HIS A 116 5.52 23.62 -8.32
C HIS A 116 6.25 22.37 -8.85
N ARG A 117 5.94 21.18 -8.31
CA ARG A 117 6.65 19.95 -8.73
C ARG A 117 6.22 19.38 -10.06
N ARG A 118 4.99 19.62 -10.51
CA ARG A 118 4.55 19.12 -11.83
C ARG A 118 5.28 19.82 -12.98
N SER A 119 5.76 21.05 -12.79
CA SER A 119 6.62 21.73 -13.76
C SER A 119 8.04 21.15 -13.73
N ALA A 120 8.66 21.17 -12.55
CA ALA A 120 10.01 20.64 -12.35
C ALA A 120 10.14 19.18 -12.81
N MET A 121 9.14 18.34 -12.55
CA MET A 121 9.14 16.95 -13.02
C MET A 121 9.06 16.86 -14.55
N ARG A 122 8.27 17.72 -15.21
CA ARG A 122 8.20 17.75 -16.68
C ARG A 122 9.52 18.18 -17.30
N GLU A 123 10.20 19.15 -16.70
CA GLU A 123 11.54 19.59 -17.12
C GLU A 123 12.56 18.46 -17.00
N ILE A 124 12.58 17.76 -15.85
CA ILE A 124 13.46 16.61 -15.63
C ILE A 124 13.15 15.49 -16.62
N GLN A 125 11.86 15.15 -16.82
CA GLN A 125 11.46 14.12 -17.79
C GLN A 125 11.91 14.48 -19.20
N SER A 126 11.74 15.74 -19.62
CA SER A 126 12.16 16.21 -20.94
C SER A 126 13.68 16.17 -21.09
N SER A 127 14.42 16.59 -20.07
CA SER A 127 15.89 16.54 -20.09
C SER A 127 16.41 15.11 -20.19
N LEU A 128 15.83 14.18 -19.41
CA LEU A 128 16.22 12.78 -19.46
C LEU A 128 15.84 12.10 -20.78
N GLN A 129 14.67 12.45 -21.34
CA GLN A 129 14.26 11.90 -22.63
C GLN A 129 15.21 12.38 -23.75
N LYS A 130 15.57 13.68 -23.76
CA LYS A 130 16.56 14.20 -24.71
C LYS A 130 17.89 13.48 -24.61
N SER A 131 18.42 13.27 -23.40
CA SER A 131 19.69 12.54 -23.24
C SER A 131 19.60 11.09 -23.73
N LEU A 132 18.46 10.41 -23.59
CA LEU A 132 18.27 9.08 -24.17
C LEU A 132 18.25 9.13 -25.71
N ASP A 133 17.56 10.12 -26.27
CA ASP A 133 17.46 10.31 -27.72
C ASP A 133 18.83 10.67 -28.33
N ASP A 134 19.62 11.51 -27.66
CA ASP A 134 20.97 11.93 -28.07
C ASP A 134 21.96 10.75 -28.08
N ASP A 135 21.86 9.84 -27.10
CA ASP A 135 22.69 8.63 -27.01
C ASP A 135 22.17 7.46 -27.89
N ALA A 136 21.14 7.71 -28.72
CA ALA A 136 20.46 6.70 -29.54
C ALA A 136 19.94 5.49 -28.73
N LEU A 137 19.58 5.72 -27.46
CA LEU A 137 19.04 4.72 -26.56
C LEU A 137 17.51 4.72 -26.64
N ASN A 138 16.95 3.68 -27.24
CA ASN A 138 15.50 3.47 -27.27
C ASN A 138 14.96 3.28 -25.84
N GLY A 139 14.29 4.29 -25.29
CA GLY A 139 13.69 4.23 -23.96
C GLY A 139 12.65 5.32 -23.73
N THR A 140 11.81 5.14 -22.70
CA THR A 140 10.76 6.11 -22.34
C THR A 140 10.88 6.53 -20.89
N VAL A 141 10.80 7.84 -20.65
CA VAL A 141 10.84 8.40 -19.29
C VAL A 141 9.43 8.65 -18.74
N ILE A 142 9.08 7.97 -17.66
CA ILE A 142 7.74 8.08 -17.03
C ILE A 142 7.87 8.61 -15.60
N GLY A 143 7.16 9.70 -15.31
CA GLY A 143 6.99 10.25 -13.98
C GLY A 143 5.87 9.54 -13.22
N ARG A 144 6.18 8.85 -12.12
CA ARG A 144 5.22 8.12 -11.30
C ARG A 144 5.05 8.73 -9.93
N GLN A 145 3.81 9.05 -9.56
CA GLN A 145 3.51 9.53 -8.22
C GLN A 145 3.53 8.36 -7.22
N LYS A 146 4.18 8.56 -6.06
CA LYS A 146 4.16 7.66 -4.93
C LYS A 146 2.79 7.72 -4.27
N HIS A 147 2.28 6.55 -3.89
CA HIS A 147 1.02 6.43 -3.16
C HIS A 147 1.22 6.75 -1.67
N LEU A 148 0.12 7.04 -0.96
CA LEU A 148 0.16 7.65 0.37
C LEU A 148 0.86 6.76 1.40
N LEU A 149 0.58 5.45 1.39
CA LEU A 149 1.20 4.55 2.35
C LEU A 149 2.73 4.49 2.21
N SER A 150 3.25 4.51 0.98
CA SER A 150 4.69 4.55 0.74
C SER A 150 5.33 5.85 1.22
N ILE A 151 4.66 6.99 1.02
CA ILE A 151 5.14 8.28 1.55
C ILE A 151 5.19 8.22 3.08
N TYR A 152 4.13 7.72 3.70
CA TYR A 152 4.05 7.56 5.15
C TYR A 152 5.17 6.66 5.71
N LYS A 153 5.36 5.46 5.12
CA LYS A 153 6.42 4.53 5.53
C LYS A 153 7.80 5.19 5.42
N ARG A 154 8.06 5.90 4.32
CA ARG A 154 9.34 6.60 4.13
C ARG A 154 9.56 7.67 5.19
N CYS A 155 8.55 8.49 5.49
CA CYS A 155 8.60 9.50 6.54
C CYS A 155 8.76 8.91 7.95
N ALA A 156 8.24 7.71 8.21
CA ALA A 156 8.41 7.05 9.50
C ALA A 156 9.85 6.55 9.70
N THR A 157 10.54 6.14 8.64
CA THR A 157 11.92 5.64 8.69
C THR A 157 12.95 6.76 8.62
N SER A 158 12.62 7.89 7.99
CA SER A 158 13.53 9.02 7.83
C SER A 158 13.33 10.09 8.91
N VAL A 159 14.42 10.56 9.52
CA VAL A 159 14.40 11.72 10.44
C VAL A 159 14.14 13.05 9.70
N SER A 160 14.22 13.05 8.37
CA SER A 160 14.07 14.27 7.56
C SER A 160 12.60 14.70 7.41
N PRO A 161 12.32 16.01 7.51
CA PRO A 161 10.97 16.54 7.34
C PRO A 161 10.46 16.26 5.93
N LEU A 162 9.13 16.06 5.82
CA LEU A 162 8.42 15.71 4.59
C LEU A 162 9.14 16.29 3.35
N PRO A 163 9.28 17.62 3.14
CA PRO A 163 9.79 18.23 1.89
C PRO A 163 11.09 17.67 1.28
N LYS A 164 11.98 17.04 2.06
CA LYS A 164 13.29 16.56 1.60
C LYS A 164 13.31 15.14 1.00
N LEU A 165 12.28 14.32 1.25
CA LEU A 165 12.18 12.92 0.79
C LEU A 165 11.68 12.65 -0.67
N TRP A 166 11.70 13.62 -1.58
CA TRP A 166 10.72 13.64 -2.70
C TRP A 166 11.22 13.15 -4.06
N MET A 167 12.50 12.77 -4.19
CA MET A 167 13.03 12.28 -5.46
C MET A 167 13.70 10.91 -5.27
N CYS A 168 13.35 9.97 -6.13
CA CYS A 168 14.04 8.70 -6.26
C CYS A 168 13.98 8.30 -7.74
N LEU A 169 15.13 8.36 -8.41
CA LEU A 169 15.26 7.81 -9.75
C LEU A 169 15.35 6.29 -9.62
N VAL A 170 14.51 5.55 -10.35
CA VAL A 170 14.60 4.10 -10.39
C VAL A 170 14.63 3.68 -11.86
N PHE A 171 15.73 3.05 -12.24
CA PHE A 171 15.85 2.42 -13.55
C PHE A 171 15.11 1.07 -13.50
N ALA A 172 14.13 0.87 -14.38
CA ALA A 172 13.41 -0.39 -14.48
C ALA A 172 13.61 -0.96 -15.89
N SER A 173 14.52 -1.93 -16.03
CA SER A 173 14.61 -2.75 -17.24
C SER A 173 13.62 -3.92 -17.13
N SER A 174 12.72 -4.05 -18.10
CA SER A 174 11.88 -5.24 -18.25
C SER A 174 12.52 -6.14 -19.31
N PRO A 175 12.66 -7.46 -19.08
CA PRO A 175 13.39 -8.35 -19.99
C PRO A 175 12.72 -8.57 -21.36
N LYS A 176 11.56 -7.96 -21.63
CA LYS A 176 10.79 -8.14 -22.87
C LYS A 176 10.43 -6.83 -23.60
N THR A 177 10.84 -5.67 -23.09
CA THR A 177 10.56 -4.35 -23.70
C THR A 177 11.74 -3.41 -23.50
N TRP A 178 11.91 -2.44 -24.40
CA TRP A 178 12.88 -1.34 -24.30
C TRP A 178 12.93 -0.71 -22.89
N PRO A 179 14.11 -0.24 -22.41
CA PRO A 179 14.28 0.28 -21.06
C PRO A 179 13.32 1.43 -20.73
N VAL A 180 12.62 1.33 -19.60
CA VAL A 180 11.73 2.39 -19.09
C VAL A 180 12.40 3.05 -17.89
N VAL A 181 12.75 4.33 -18.03
CA VAL A 181 13.28 5.11 -16.92
C VAL A 181 12.09 5.64 -16.11
N THR A 182 11.96 5.19 -14.86
CA THR A 182 10.86 5.62 -13.99
C THR A 182 11.36 6.64 -12.98
N VAL A 183 10.83 7.86 -13.05
CA VAL A 183 11.12 8.92 -12.08
C VAL A 183 10.00 8.94 -11.05
N PHE A 184 10.30 8.61 -9.79
CA PHE A 184 9.30 8.66 -8.72
C PHE A 184 9.27 10.02 -8.02
N TRP A 185 8.07 10.57 -7.85
CA TRP A 185 7.81 11.76 -7.01
C TRP A 185 6.63 11.56 -6.07
N ALA A 186 6.49 12.42 -5.06
CA ALA A 186 5.34 12.47 -4.17
C ALA A 186 4.37 13.60 -4.56
#